data_AF-A0AA88L2U0-F1
#
_entry.id   AF-A0AA88L2U0-F1
#
_cell.length_a   1.000
_cell.length_b   1.000
_cell.length_c   1.000
_cell.angle_alpha   90.00
_cell.angle_beta   90.00
_cell.angle_gamma   90.00
#
_symmetry.space_group_name_H-M   'P 1'
#
loop_
_entity.id
_entity.type
_entity.pdbx_description
1 polymer ?
#
loop_
_entity_poly.entity_id
_entity_poly.type
_entity_poly.pdbx_seq_one_letter_code
_entity_poly.pdbx_strand_id
1 'polypeptide(L)' 'MSAMPSSLHYFGPNAGEVTQGFALGLKLNASMADFDNLVGIHPTTAEVLTTLRFTKASGQDVSKESKC' A
#
# COMPACT_ATOMS: atom_id res chain seq x y z
N MET A 1 -6.27 14.82 7.68
CA MET A 1 -7.25 14.22 6.75
C MET A 1 -6.45 13.40 5.77
N SER A 2 -6.48 12.07 5.91
CA SER A 2 -5.66 11.18 5.07
C SER A 2 -6.19 11.25 3.63
N ALA A 3 -5.32 11.60 2.69
CA ALA A 3 -5.70 11.77 1.28
C ALA A 3 -6.23 10.45 0.71
N MET A 4 -7.23 10.51 -0.17
CA MET A 4 -7.73 9.35 -0.89
C MET A 4 -6.68 8.89 -1.93
N PRO A 5 -6.26 7.62 -1.94
CA PRO A 5 -5.43 7.10 -3.02
C PRO A 5 -6.25 7.03 -4.31
N SER A 6 -5.92 7.90 -5.27
CA SER A 6 -6.57 7.91 -6.59
C SER A 6 -6.07 6.79 -7.52
N SER A 7 -4.90 6.21 -7.21
CA SER A 7 -4.35 5.04 -7.91
C SER A 7 -3.37 4.29 -7.00
N LEU A 8 -3.23 2.99 -7.24
CA LEU A 8 -2.21 2.14 -6.61
C LEU A 8 -1.22 1.70 -7.69
N HIS A 9 0.07 1.76 -7.38
CA HIS A 9 1.14 1.26 -8.23
C HIS A 9 1.95 0.26 -7.42
N TYR A 10 2.20 -0.91 -8.00
CA TYR A 10 2.95 -1.96 -7.35
C TYR A 10 3.93 -2.58 -8.35
N PHE A 11 5.19 -2.69 -7.94
CA PHE A 11 6.25 -3.32 -8.71
C PHE A 11 6.92 -4.37 -7.83
N GLY A 12 6.78 -5.64 -8.22
CA GLY A 12 7.31 -6.76 -7.46
C GLY A 12 6.73 -8.09 -7.96
N PRO A 13 7.07 -9.21 -7.30
CA PRO A 13 6.50 -10.52 -7.61
C PRO A 13 4.98 -10.51 -7.48
N ASN A 14 4.30 -11.31 -8.30
CA ASN A 14 2.84 -11.51 -8.29
C ASN A 14 2.05 -10.19 -8.39
N ALA A 15 2.54 -9.25 -9.20
CA ALA A 15 1.95 -7.91 -9.30
C ALA A 15 0.48 -7.91 -9.74
N GLY A 16 0.07 -8.89 -10.57
CA GLY A 16 -1.32 -9.05 -10.97
C GLY A 16 -2.21 -9.41 -9.79
N GLU A 17 -1.81 -10.41 -9.00
CA GLU A 17 -2.52 -10.92 -7.83
C GLU A 17 -2.63 -9.87 -6.73
N VAL A 18 -1.52 -9.19 -6.42
CA VAL A 18 -1.49 -8.10 -5.43
C VAL A 18 -2.43 -6.98 -5.87
N THR A 19 -2.26 -6.47 -7.10
CA THR A 19 -3.06 -5.35 -7.59
C THR A 19 -4.54 -5.70 -7.69
N GLN A 20 -4.88 -6.91 -8.10
CA GLN A 20 -6.28 -7.37 -8.18
C GLN A 20 -6.97 -7.36 -6.80
N GLY A 21 -6.26 -7.75 -5.73
CA GLY A 21 -6.78 -7.71 -4.36
C GLY A 21 -7.15 -6.29 -3.90
N PHE A 22 -6.34 -5.29 -4.23
CA PHE A 22 -6.58 -3.90 -3.83
C PHE A 22 -7.50 -3.12 -4.79
N ALA A 23 -7.63 -3.56 -6.05
CA ALA A 23 -8.47 -2.88 -7.05
C ALA A 23 -9.94 -2.75 -6.62
N LEU A 24 -10.47 -3.74 -5.90
CA LEU A 24 -11.82 -3.67 -5.34
C LEU A 24 -11.93 -2.59 -4.26
N GLY A 25 -10.93 -2.48 -3.38
CA GLY A 25 -10.87 -1.42 -2.36
C GLY A 25 -10.89 -0.03 -2.98
N LEU A 26 -10.08 0.20 -4.04
CA LEU A 26 -10.09 1.46 -4.78
C LEU A 26 -11.45 1.75 -5.43
N LYS A 27 -12.10 0.75 -6.03
CA LYS A 27 -13.45 0.89 -6.60
C LYS A 27 -14.50 1.27 -5.55
N LEU A 28 -14.30 0.87 -4.30
CA LEU A 28 -15.16 1.20 -3.16
C LEU A 28 -14.73 2.50 -2.45
N ASN A 29 -13.84 3.29 -3.05
CA ASN A 29 -13.31 4.54 -2.49
C ASN A 29 -12.55 4.37 -1.18
N ALA A 30 -11.80 3.27 -1.03
CA ALA A 30 -10.90 3.09 0.12
C ALA A 30 -9.96 4.30 0.26
N SER A 31 -9.92 4.85 1.47
CA SER A 31 -9.02 5.92 1.89
C SER A 31 -7.71 5.34 2.39
N MET A 32 -6.67 6.17 2.48
CA MET A 32 -5.40 5.73 3.06
C MET A 32 -5.55 5.29 4.54
N ALA A 33 -6.55 5.79 5.27
CA ALA A 33 -6.85 5.31 6.62
C ALA A 33 -7.38 3.86 6.65
N ASP A 34 -8.02 3.38 5.57
CA ASP A 34 -8.46 1.99 5.46
C ASP A 34 -7.26 1.05 5.29
N PHE A 35 -6.22 1.48 4.57
CA PHE A 35 -4.96 0.76 4.44
C PHE A 35 -4.20 0.73 5.77
N ASP A 36 -4.21 1.84 6.52
CA ASP A 36 -3.58 1.92 7.84
C ASP A 36 -4.20 0.98 8.88
N ASN A 37 -5.52 0.75 8.76
CA ASN A 37 -6.28 -0.14 9.63
C ASN A 37 -6.25 -1.60 9.14
N LEU A 38 -5.71 -1.88 7.95
CA LEU A 38 -5.62 -3.23 7.40
C LEU A 38 -4.45 -3.98 8.06
N VAL A 39 -4.72 -5.20 8.54
CA VAL A 39 -3.68 -6.08 9.06
C VAL A 39 -3.02 -6.82 7.90
N GLY A 40 -1.70 -6.65 7.75
CA GLY A 40 -0.91 -7.37 6.76
C GLY A 40 -0.88 -8.87 7.00
N ILE A 41 -0.89 -9.65 5.92
CA ILE A 41 -0.67 -11.10 5.98
C ILE A 41 0.84 -11.34 5.89
N HIS A 42 1.42 -11.94 6.92
CA HIS A 42 2.87 -12.16 6.98
C HIS A 42 3.23 -13.64 6.75
N PRO A 43 4.25 -13.98 5.95
CA PRO A 43 5.06 -13.08 5.09
C PRO A 43 4.45 -12.94 3.69
N THR A 44 4.14 -11.72 3.24
CA THR A 44 3.70 -11.46 1.86
C THR A 44 4.24 -10.16 1.31
N THR A 45 4.52 -10.11 0.01
CA THR A 45 4.95 -8.86 -0.63
C THR A 45 3.86 -7.78 -0.64
N ALA A 46 2.59 -8.16 -0.47
CA ALA A 46 1.47 -7.25 -0.38
C ALA A 46 1.40 -6.50 0.97
N GLU A 47 2.00 -7.04 2.04
CA GLU A 47 1.87 -6.49 3.40
C GLU A 47 2.46 -5.08 3.55
N VAL A 48 3.43 -4.72 2.70
CA VAL A 48 4.02 -3.37 2.65
C VAL A 48 2.96 -2.28 2.41
N LEU A 49 1.89 -2.59 1.68
CA LEU A 49 0.81 -1.65 1.38
C LEU A 49 -0.03 -1.28 2.61
N THR A 50 0.04 -2.07 3.69
CA THR A 50 -0.66 -1.77 4.96
C THR A 50 0.16 -0.90 5.91
N THR A 51 1.40 -0.57 5.54
CA THR A 51 2.34 0.18 6.40
C THR A 51 2.99 1.36 5.70
N LEU A 52 2.36 1.90 4.65
CA LEU A 52 2.84 3.10 3.95
C LEU A 52 2.75 4.33 4.87
N ARG A 53 3.90 4.90 5.26
CA ARG A 53 3.97 6.07 6.16
C ARG A 53 4.67 7.28 5.53
N PHE A 54 5.40 7.06 4.45
CA PHE A 54 6.25 8.07 3.82
C PHE A 54 5.51 8.70 2.65
N THR A 55 5.57 10.03 2.59
CA THR A 55 5.08 10.78 1.44
C THR A 55 6.26 11.26 0.63
N LYS A 56 6.14 11.33 -0.69
CA LYS A 56 7.19 11.90 -1.54
C LYS A 56 7.59 13.32 -1.11
N ALA A 57 6.64 14.10 -0.59
CA ALA A 57 6.85 15.46 -0.14
C ALA A 57 7.71 15.57 1.14
N SER A 58 7.82 14.51 1.96
CA SER A 58 8.65 14.56 3.17
C SER A 58 10.15 14.49 2.88
N GLY A 59 10.55 14.09 1.67
CA GLY A 59 11.96 13.98 1.27
C GLY A 59 12.74 12.90 2.03
N GLN A 60 12.06 12.00 2.74
CA GLN A 60 12.68 10.91 3.48
C GLN A 60 13.18 9.81 2.53
N ASP A 61 14.33 9.22 2.86
CA ASP A 61 14.89 8.07 2.13
C ASP A 61 14.10 6.80 2.47
N VAL A 62 13.52 6.16 1.45
CA VAL A 62 12.67 4.96 1.57
C VAL A 62 13.41 3.67 1.20
N SER A 63 14.72 3.74 0.96
CA SER A 63 15.52 2.62 0.43
C SER A 63 15.64 1.41 1.38
N LYS A 64 15.12 1.48 2.61
CA LYS A 64 15.36 0.46 3.67
C LYS A 64 14.13 -0.08 4.39
N GLU A 65 12.91 0.23 3.97
CA GLU A 65 11.70 -0.14 4.73
C GLU A 65 10.88 -1.31 4.16
N SER A 66 11.53 -2.19 3.41
CA SER A 66 11.02 -3.55 3.21
C SER A 66 11.07 -4.29 4.56
N LYS A 67 9.99 -4.21 5.35
CA LYS A 67 9.79 -5.17 6.45
C LYS A 67 9.49 -6.52 5.81
N CYS A 68 10.51 -7.39 5.84
CA CYS A 68 10.66 -8.62 5.04
C CYS A 68 10.56 -8.43 3.52
#